data_AF-A0A822XIE7-F1
#
_entry.id   AF-A0A822XIE7-F1
#
_cell.length_a   1.000
_cell.length_b   1.000
_cell.length_c   1.000
_cell.angle_alpha   90.00
_cell.angle_beta   90.00
_cell.angle_gamma   90.00
#
_symmetry.space_group_name_H-M   'P 1'
#
loop_
_entity.id
_entity.type
_entity.pdbx_description
1 polymer ?
#
loop_
_entity_poly.entity_id
_entity_poly.type
_entity_poly.pdbx_seq_one_letter_code
_entity_poly.pdbx_strand_id
1 'polypeptide(L)'
;TVFVESKRLVANFMLIVFLFTAAYSFFTWITSVQDGGGSVSRAIFFLDFFTFLILADILILLVSYWFYTDFGNLARNTGFVLSTVIIRVAISSKGVSAMVLFTLSGLLGIAILRMFAADSAPRMRGNPK
;
A
#
# COMPACT_ATOMS: atom_id res chain seq x y z
N THR A 1 -11.10 18.15 11.18
CA THR A 1 -12.24 17.51 10.48
C THR A 1 -11.92 17.27 9.01
N VAL A 2 -11.41 18.26 8.28
CA VAL A 2 -11.06 18.13 6.84
C VAL A 2 -10.16 16.93 6.51
N PHE A 3 -9.09 16.68 7.28
CA PHE A 3 -8.20 15.51 7.06
C PHE A 3 -8.90 14.15 7.16
N VAL A 4 -9.82 14.00 8.11
CA VAL A 4 -10.59 12.76 8.30
C VAL A 4 -11.58 12.59 7.15
N GLU A 5 -12.23 13.68 6.73
CA GLU A 5 -13.12 13.68 5.55
C GLU A 5 -12.37 13.33 4.26
N SER A 6 -11.14 13.83 4.07
CA SER A 6 -10.31 13.43 2.91
C SER A 6 -9.97 11.94 2.92
N LYS A 7 -9.58 11.39 4.08
CA LYS A 7 -9.35 9.93 4.21
C LYS A 7 -10.61 9.12 3.93
N ARG A 8 -11.76 9.59 4.40
CA ARG A 8 -13.06 8.96 4.17
C ARG A 8 -13.45 8.98 2.69
N LEU A 9 -13.18 10.08 1.99
CA LEU A 9 -13.39 10.20 0.54
C LEU A 9 -12.51 9.21 -0.21
N VAL A 10 -11.21 9.12 0.11
CA VAL A 10 -10.30 8.16 -0.53
C VAL A 10 -10.75 6.71 -0.29
N ALA A 11 -11.18 6.39 0.93
CA ALA A 11 -11.70 5.06 1.26
C ALA A 11 -12.99 4.73 0.48
N ASN A 12 -13.93 5.67 0.40
CA ASN A 12 -15.17 5.47 -0.35
C ASN A 12 -14.91 5.35 -1.86
N PHE A 13 -13.98 6.14 -2.40
CA PHE A 13 -13.54 6.03 -3.79
C PHE A 13 -12.92 4.65 -4.06
N MET A 14 -12.03 4.18 -3.18
CA MET A 14 -11.43 2.83 -3.29
C MET A 14 -12.47 1.72 -3.22
N LEU A 15 -13.50 1.87 -2.37
CA LEU A 15 -14.60 0.91 -2.30
C LEU A 15 -15.34 0.81 -3.64
N ILE A 16 -15.61 1.96 -4.27
CA ILE A 16 -16.25 2.00 -5.59
C ILE A 16 -15.35 1.31 -6.64
N VAL A 17 -14.07 1.65 -6.69
CA VAL A 17 -13.11 1.03 -7.60
C VAL A 17 -13.03 -0.48 -7.39
N PHE A 18 -12.97 -0.93 -6.13
CA PHE A 18 -12.97 -2.35 -5.78
C PHE A 18 -14.20 -3.08 -6.33
N LEU A 19 -15.39 -2.52 -6.16
CA LEU A 19 -16.63 -3.09 -6.68
C LEU A 19 -16.62 -3.16 -8.22
N PHE A 20 -16.11 -2.13 -8.90
CA PHE A 20 -15.97 -2.14 -10.35
C PHE A 20 -14.98 -3.20 -10.84
N THR A 21 -13.79 -3.29 -10.25
CA THR A 21 -12.78 -4.31 -10.61
C THR A 21 -13.28 -5.72 -10.30
N ALA A 22 -14.00 -5.91 -9.19
CA ALA A 22 -14.66 -7.17 -8.84
C ALA A 22 -15.70 -7.57 -9.87
N ALA A 23 -16.62 -6.66 -10.22
CA ALA A 23 -17.64 -6.90 -11.23
C ALA A 23 -17.02 -7.21 -12.60
N TYR A 24 -16.02 -6.43 -13.04
CA TYR A 24 -15.32 -6.66 -14.30
C TYR A 24 -14.64 -8.04 -14.33
N SER A 25 -13.91 -8.40 -13.28
CA SER A 25 -13.30 -9.73 -13.19
C SER A 25 -14.33 -10.85 -13.16
N PHE A 26 -15.51 -10.61 -12.58
CA PHE A 26 -16.57 -11.59 -12.51
C PHE A 26 -17.23 -11.81 -13.88
N PHE A 27 -17.55 -10.73 -14.60
CA PHE A 27 -18.11 -10.83 -15.96
C PHE A 27 -17.14 -11.49 -16.94
N THR A 28 -15.86 -11.10 -16.91
CA THR A 28 -14.83 -11.70 -17.77
C THR A 28 -14.59 -13.18 -17.46
N TRP A 29 -14.77 -13.58 -16.21
CA TRP A 29 -14.74 -15.00 -15.84
C TRP A 29 -15.98 -15.75 -16.35
N ILE A 30 -17.19 -15.17 -16.25
CA ILE A 30 -18.40 -15.79 -16.81
C ILE A 30 -18.25 -16.04 -18.31
N THR A 31 -17.78 -15.04 -19.07
CA THR A 31 -17.58 -15.18 -20.51
C THR A 31 -16.52 -16.24 -20.82
N SER A 32 -15.42 -16.28 -20.06
CA SER A 32 -14.37 -17.28 -20.29
C SER A 32 -14.82 -18.71 -19.99
N VAL A 33 -15.73 -18.89 -19.03
CA VAL A 33 -16.37 -20.19 -18.73
C VAL A 33 -17.29 -20.63 -19.87
N GLN A 34 -18.01 -19.70 -20.51
CA GLN A 34 -18.91 -20.01 -21.63
C GLN A 34 -18.15 -20.41 -22.90
N ASP A 35 -16.97 -19.83 -23.15
CA ASP A 35 -16.11 -20.14 -24.29
C ASP A 35 -15.33 -21.46 -24.14
N GLY A 36 -15.67 -22.29 -23.14
CA GLY A 36 -14.97 -23.55 -22.85
C GLY A 36 -13.62 -23.37 -22.15
N GLY A 37 -13.26 -22.14 -21.80
CA GLY A 37 -12.23 -21.83 -20.82
C GLY A 37 -12.76 -21.93 -19.39
N GLY A 38 -11.92 -21.63 -18.40
CA GLY A 38 -12.36 -21.67 -17.00
C GLY A 38 -11.35 -21.10 -16.00
N SER A 39 -10.19 -20.65 -16.47
CA SER A 39 -9.26 -19.95 -15.61
C SER A 39 -9.78 -18.53 -15.37
N VAL A 40 -10.18 -18.25 -14.12
CA VAL A 40 -10.21 -16.88 -13.61
C VAL A 40 -8.80 -16.32 -13.83
N SER A 41 -8.66 -15.23 -14.58
CA SER A 41 -7.42 -14.48 -14.56
C SER A 41 -7.30 -13.81 -13.20
N ARG A 42 -6.82 -14.56 -12.20
CA ARG A 42 -6.49 -14.07 -10.85
C ARG A 42 -5.59 -12.82 -10.95
N ALA A 43 -4.78 -12.78 -12.00
CA ALA A 43 -3.98 -11.64 -12.37
C ALA A 43 -4.82 -10.37 -12.51
N ILE A 44 -5.92 -10.37 -13.26
CA ILE A 44 -6.70 -9.14 -13.51
C ILE A 44 -7.30 -8.60 -12.21
N PHE A 45 -8.06 -9.41 -11.47
CA PHE A 45 -8.69 -8.94 -10.23
C PHE A 45 -7.67 -8.48 -9.19
N PHE A 46 -6.72 -9.34 -8.83
CA PHE A 46 -5.82 -9.05 -7.72
C PHE A 46 -4.76 -8.01 -8.10
N LEU A 47 -4.17 -8.06 -9.30
CA LEU A 47 -3.13 -7.10 -9.68
C LEU A 47 -3.68 -5.69 -9.84
N ASP A 48 -4.86 -5.53 -10.46
CA ASP A 48 -5.47 -4.22 -10.65
C ASP A 48 -5.93 -3.65 -9.31
N PHE A 49 -6.59 -4.47 -8.48
CA PHE A 49 -6.99 -4.07 -7.13
C PHE A 49 -5.80 -3.64 -6.26
N PHE A 50 -4.72 -4.43 -6.22
CA PHE A 50 -3.52 -4.07 -5.46
C PHE A 50 -2.87 -2.77 -5.97
N THR A 51 -2.92 -2.53 -7.28
CA THR A 51 -2.40 -1.28 -7.85
C THR A 51 -3.23 -0.09 -7.39
N PHE A 52 -4.56 -0.19 -7.37
CA PHE A 52 -5.42 0.87 -6.84
C PHE A 52 -5.20 1.10 -5.34
N LEU A 53 -5.04 0.06 -4.53
CA LEU A 53 -4.71 0.21 -3.10
C LEU A 53 -3.42 1.00 -2.87
N ILE A 54 -2.39 0.74 -3.66
CA ILE A 54 -1.13 1.50 -3.63
C ILE A 54 -1.37 2.97 -4.01
N LEU A 55 -2.14 3.22 -5.06
CA LEU A 55 -2.47 4.58 -5.47
C LEU A 55 -3.23 5.33 -4.37
N ALA A 56 -4.14 4.67 -3.65
CA ALA A 56 -4.78 5.27 -2.48
C ALA A 56 -3.79 5.57 -1.36
N ASP A 57 -2.84 4.67 -1.08
CA ASP A 57 -1.82 4.88 -0.06
C ASP A 57 -0.94 6.09 -0.40
N ILE A 58 -0.52 6.21 -1.66
CA ILE A 58 0.18 7.40 -2.19
C ILE A 58 -0.70 8.64 -2.11
N LEU A 59 -1.99 8.55 -2.48
CA LEU A 59 -2.90 9.69 -2.45
C LEU A 59 -3.12 10.19 -1.02
N ILE A 60 -3.28 9.29 -0.05
CA ILE A 60 -3.38 9.64 1.38
C ILE A 60 -2.10 10.34 1.84
N LEU A 61 -0.92 9.89 1.37
CA LEU A 61 0.35 10.55 1.65
C LEU A 61 0.40 11.97 1.07
N LEU A 62 0.05 12.13 -0.21
CA LEU A 62 0.03 13.44 -0.89
C LEU A 62 -0.97 14.41 -0.23
N VAL A 63 -2.16 13.92 0.14
CA VAL A 63 -3.13 14.68 0.92
C VAL A 63 -2.53 15.05 2.28
N SER A 64 -1.82 14.14 2.95
CA SER A 64 -1.15 14.42 4.22
C SER A 64 -0.08 15.51 4.08
N TYR A 65 0.65 15.56 2.96
CA TYR A 65 1.65 16.60 2.68
C TYR A 65 1.02 17.99 2.62
N TRP A 66 -0.21 18.10 2.11
CA TRP A 66 -0.90 19.38 2.03
C TRP A 66 -1.29 19.95 3.41
N PHE A 67 -1.42 19.10 4.43
CA PHE A 67 -1.82 19.52 5.78
C PHE A 67 -0.68 19.60 6.80
N TYR A 68 0.41 18.82 6.65
CA TYR A 68 1.50 18.77 7.63
C TYR A 68 2.87 18.56 6.96
N THR A 69 3.84 19.42 7.28
CA THR A 69 5.24 19.36 6.79
C THR A 69 6.22 18.95 7.88
N ASP A 70 5.93 17.86 8.60
CA ASP A 70 6.93 17.21 9.44
C ASP A 70 7.68 16.16 8.60
N PHE A 71 8.94 16.47 8.29
CA PHE A 71 9.80 15.63 7.46
C PHE A 71 9.96 14.21 7.98
N GLY A 72 10.01 14.00 9.31
CA GLY A 72 10.20 12.68 9.90
C GLY A 72 8.94 11.82 9.75
N ASN A 73 7.78 12.41 10.05
CA ASN A 73 6.49 11.74 9.86
C ASN A 73 6.20 11.46 8.39
N LEU A 74 6.59 12.38 7.49
CA LEU A 74 6.46 12.19 6.04
C LEU A 74 7.33 11.05 5.53
N ALA A 75 8.63 11.05 5.88
CA ALA A 75 9.57 10.02 5.45
C ALA A 75 9.16 8.61 5.94
N ARG A 76 8.59 8.50 7.15
CA ARG A 76 8.01 7.26 7.67
C ARG A 76 6.83 6.76 6.82
N ASN A 77 5.88 7.64 6.52
CA ASN A 77 4.70 7.29 5.71
C ASN A 77 5.12 6.88 4.29
N THR A 78 6.03 7.63 3.65
CA THR A 78 6.59 7.28 2.33
C THR A 78 7.23 5.91 2.32
N GLY A 79 7.99 5.58 3.38
CA GLY A 79 8.62 4.27 3.50
C GLY A 79 7.60 3.12 3.59
N PHE A 80 6.49 3.31 4.30
CA PHE A 80 5.43 2.30 4.36
C PHE A 80 4.73 2.13 3.01
N VAL A 81 4.44 3.22 2.30
CA VAL A 81 3.91 3.17 0.94
C VAL A 81 4.86 2.42 0.00
N LEU A 82 6.17 2.69 0.09
CA LEU A 82 7.18 1.98 -0.69
C LEU A 82 7.21 0.47 -0.38
N SER A 83 7.03 0.09 0.88
CA SER A 83 6.94 -1.32 1.29
C SER A 83 5.74 -2.02 0.63
N THR A 84 4.58 -1.35 0.58
CA THR A 84 3.38 -1.85 -0.11
C THR A 84 3.59 -1.99 -1.62
N VAL A 85 4.28 -1.03 -2.26
CA VAL A 85 4.64 -1.12 -3.69
C VAL A 85 5.48 -2.38 -3.97
N ILE A 86 6.49 -2.63 -3.14
CA ILE A 86 7.36 -3.81 -3.29
C ILE A 86 6.55 -5.11 -3.14
N ILE A 87 5.60 -5.18 -2.19
CA ILE A 87 4.71 -6.35 -2.03
C ILE A 87 3.88 -6.60 -3.30
N ARG A 88 3.31 -5.55 -3.90
CA ARG A 88 2.54 -5.71 -5.15
C ARG A 88 3.41 -6.20 -6.29
N VAL A 89 4.64 -5.68 -6.42
CA VAL A 89 5.60 -6.17 -7.42
C VAL A 89 5.98 -7.62 -7.13
N ALA A 90 6.13 -8.00 -5.86
CA ALA A 90 6.39 -9.38 -5.44
C ALA A 90 5.26 -10.34 -5.85
N ILE A 91 4.00 -9.96 -5.62
CA ILE A 91 2.80 -10.75 -5.98
C ILE A 91 2.68 -10.95 -7.50
N SER A 92 3.13 -9.98 -8.30
CA SER A 92 3.16 -10.09 -9.77
C SER A 92 4.35 -10.91 -10.29
N SER A 93 5.38 -11.09 -9.47
CA SER A 93 6.61 -11.80 -9.84
C SER A 93 6.49 -13.32 -9.64
N LYS A 94 7.31 -14.10 -10.34
CA LYS A 94 7.32 -15.57 -10.25
C LYS A 94 8.65 -16.08 -9.71
N GLY A 95 8.60 -17.11 -8.86
CA GLY A 95 9.80 -17.81 -8.39
C GLY A 95 10.62 -17.00 -7.38
N VAL A 96 11.94 -17.02 -7.52
CA VAL A 96 12.90 -16.48 -6.53
C VAL A 96 12.77 -14.96 -6.37
N SER A 97 12.48 -14.22 -7.43
CA SER A 97 12.30 -12.76 -7.36
C SER A 97 11.15 -12.35 -6.44
N ALA A 98 10.05 -13.12 -6.41
CA ALA A 98 8.95 -12.88 -5.49
C ALA A 98 9.39 -13.03 -4.02
N MET A 99 10.18 -14.07 -3.71
CA MET A 99 10.69 -14.31 -2.35
C MET A 99 11.63 -13.19 -1.89
N VAL A 100 12.53 -12.75 -2.78
CA VAL A 100 13.46 -11.65 -2.52
C VAL A 100 12.69 -10.36 -2.24
N LEU A 101 11.70 -10.02 -3.08
CA LEU A 101 10.90 -8.81 -2.93
C LEU A 101 10.03 -8.85 -1.66
N PHE A 102 9.42 -9.98 -1.32
CA PHE A 102 8.69 -10.14 -0.06
C PHE A 102 9.60 -9.89 1.15
N THR A 103 10.79 -10.48 1.15
CA THR A 103 11.77 -10.30 2.23
C THR A 103 12.24 -8.85 2.31
N LEU A 104 12.54 -8.22 1.17
CA LEU A 104 12.98 -6.83 1.09
C LEU A 104 11.90 -5.87 1.61
N SER A 105 10.63 -6.09 1.25
CA SER A 105 9.53 -5.27 1.76
C SER A 105 9.39 -5.37 3.28
N GLY A 106 9.46 -6.59 3.83
CA GLY A 106 9.41 -6.80 5.28
C GLY A 106 10.57 -6.13 6.01
N LEU A 107 11.80 -6.29 5.49
CA LEU A 107 12.98 -5.64 6.04
C LEU A 107 12.89 -4.11 5.99
N LEU A 108 12.40 -3.56 4.88
CA LEU A 108 12.19 -2.13 4.73
C LEU A 108 11.18 -1.61 5.77
N GLY A 109 10.03 -2.26 5.92
CA GLY A 109 9.02 -1.90 6.91
C GLY A 109 9.56 -1.93 8.35
N ILE A 110 10.34 -2.95 8.70
CA ILE A 110 11.01 -3.05 10.02
C ILE A 110 12.06 -1.95 10.19
N ALA A 111 12.87 -1.68 9.16
CA ALA A 111 13.90 -0.64 9.20
C ALA A 111 13.29 0.74 9.45
N ILE A 112 12.18 1.07 8.78
CA ILE A 112 11.42 2.30 8.98
C ILE A 112 10.91 2.39 10.42
N LEU A 113 10.28 1.33 10.93
CA LEU A 113 9.81 1.30 12.32
C LEU A 113 10.94 1.58 13.31
N ARG A 114 12.12 0.97 13.11
CA ARG A 114 13.28 1.15 13.99
C ARG A 114 13.87 2.56 13.90
N MET A 115 14.05 3.09 12.70
CA MET A 115 14.69 4.39 12.48
C MET A 115 13.88 5.52 13.10
N PHE A 116 12.56 5.54 12.88
CA PHE A 116 11.69 6.60 13.40
C PHE A 116 11.24 6.37 14.85
N ALA A 117 11.31 5.14 15.38
CA ALA A 117 11.10 4.90 16.81
C ALA A 117 12.31 5.36 17.66
N ALA A 118 13.54 5.18 17.17
CA ALA A 118 14.75 5.60 17.86
C ALA A 118 14.83 7.12 18.06
N ASP A 119 14.30 7.89 17.10
CA ASP A 119 14.30 9.36 17.13
C ASP A 119 13.34 9.95 18.21
N SER A 120 12.40 9.13 18.70
CA SER A 120 11.39 9.52 19.70
C SER A 120 11.83 9.21 21.15
N ALA A 121 13.00 8.60 21.37
CA ALA A 121 13.45 8.23 22.70
C ALA A 121 13.78 9.49 23.54
N PRO A 122 13.29 9.61 24.79
CA PRO A 122 13.60 10.76 25.64
C PRO A 122 15.12 10.85 25.84
N ARG A 123 15.72 11.97 25.42
CA ARG A 123 17.08 12.32 25.85
C ARG A 123 17.01 12.53 27.36
N MET A 124 17.28 11.48 28.12
CA MET A 124 17.58 11.57 29.54
C MET A 124 18.86 12.42 29.65
N ARG A 125 18.65 13.73 29.77
CA ARG A 125 19.70 14.71 29.98
C ARG A 125 20.28 14.42 31.35
N GLY A 126 21.42 13.74 31.37
CA GLY A 126 22.27 13.64 32.55
C GLY A 126 22.52 15.07 33.04
N ASN A 127 22.04 15.37 34.24
CA ASN A 127 22.39 16.61 34.93
C ASN A 127 23.78 16.40 35.54
N PRO A 128 24.80 17.22 35.20
CA PRO A 128 26.04 17.19 35.95
C PRO A 128 25.79 17.78 37.35
N LYS A 129 26.35 17.14 38.37
CA LYS A 129 26.59 17.77 39.67
C LYS A 129 27.91 18.54 39.60
#